data_AF-A0A389MM93-F1
#
_entry.id   AF-A0A389MM93-F1
#
_cell.length_a   1.000
_cell.length_b   1.000
_cell.length_c   1.000
_cell.angle_alpha   90.00
_cell.angle_beta   90.00
_cell.angle_gamma   90.00
#
_symmetry.space_group_name_H-M   'P 1'
#
loop_
_entity.id
_entity.type
_entity.pdbx_description
1 polymer ?
#
loop_
_entity_poly.entity_id
_entity_poly.type
_entity_poly.pdbx_seq_one_letter_code
_entity_poly.pdbx_strand_id
1 'polypeptide(L)'
;MGAPMFGSILEYGKTAAATLGVGSALLAAYTSMGLPLPASQAFVEGKVRTVVDKIDASDTVTARKIDNLAATTLELQRKAIVQQKARLRFETSANGSLLTKADPARRVTLERRSAEIQDELQDLERDDDELRQRIGRLRQP
;
A
#
# COMPACT_ATOMS: atom_id res chain seq x y z
N MET A 1 63.70 -5.89 -52.56
CA MET A 1 63.61 -4.89 -51.47
C MET A 1 62.55 -5.39 -50.50
N GLY A 2 62.98 -5.83 -49.32
CA GLY A 2 62.15 -6.56 -48.36
C GLY A 2 61.53 -5.68 -47.27
N ALA A 3 60.38 -6.15 -46.77
CA ALA A 3 59.64 -5.90 -45.52
C ALA A 3 59.42 -4.44 -45.04
N PRO A 4 58.17 -4.09 -44.63
CA PRO A 4 57.94 -3.99 -43.17
C PRO A 4 56.51 -4.37 -42.70
N MET A 5 55.87 -5.42 -43.25
CA MET A 5 54.55 -5.86 -42.72
C MET A 5 54.66 -6.81 -41.49
N PHE A 6 55.80 -7.45 -41.28
CA PHE A 6 56.04 -8.28 -40.08
C PHE A 6 56.45 -7.47 -38.84
N GLY A 7 57.00 -6.27 -39.02
CA GLY A 7 57.43 -5.40 -37.92
C GLY A 7 56.26 -4.88 -37.11
N SER A 8 55.21 -4.38 -37.78
CA SER A 8 54.03 -3.80 -37.14
C SER A 8 53.20 -4.81 -36.36
N ILE A 9 53.01 -6.05 -36.85
CA ILE A 9 52.27 -7.09 -36.12
C ILE A 9 53.02 -7.51 -34.84
N LEU A 10 54.35 -7.59 -34.89
CA LEU A 10 55.17 -7.86 -33.70
C LEU A 10 55.16 -6.70 -32.71
N GLU A 11 55.10 -5.46 -33.19
CA GLU A 11 55.02 -4.24 -32.35
C GLU A 11 53.66 -4.10 -31.67
N TYR A 12 52.56 -4.36 -32.40
CA TYR A 12 51.20 -4.41 -31.86
C TYR A 12 50.98 -5.62 -30.92
N GLY A 13 51.58 -6.77 -31.21
CA GLY A 13 51.53 -7.94 -30.34
C GLY A 13 52.29 -7.72 -29.03
N LYS A 14 53.45 -7.05 -29.08
CA LYS A 14 54.22 -6.68 -27.87
C LYS A 14 53.50 -5.64 -27.03
N THR A 15 52.88 -4.64 -27.65
CA THR A 15 52.08 -3.64 -26.92
C THR A 15 50.81 -4.24 -26.32
N ALA A 16 50.09 -5.10 -27.06
CA ALA A 16 48.93 -5.82 -26.55
C ALA A 16 49.29 -6.74 -25.37
N ALA A 17 50.37 -7.53 -25.49
CA ALA A 17 50.88 -8.38 -24.41
C ALA A 17 51.38 -7.57 -23.21
N ALA A 18 52.00 -6.42 -23.43
CA ALA A 18 52.41 -5.51 -22.36
C ALA A 18 51.18 -4.89 -21.66
N THR A 19 50.15 -4.45 -22.38
CA THR A 19 48.91 -3.93 -21.75
C THR A 19 48.13 -5.02 -21.01
N LEU A 20 48.07 -6.24 -21.55
CA LEU A 20 47.44 -7.37 -20.87
C LEU A 20 48.25 -7.79 -19.63
N GLY A 21 49.58 -7.82 -19.72
CA GLY A 21 50.48 -8.14 -18.61
C GLY A 21 50.47 -7.08 -17.50
N VAL A 22 50.48 -5.80 -17.85
CA VAL A 22 50.40 -4.69 -16.89
C VAL A 22 49.00 -4.60 -16.27
N GLY A 23 47.95 -4.78 -17.06
CA GLY A 23 46.57 -4.79 -16.57
C GLY A 23 46.28 -5.96 -15.63
N SER A 24 46.79 -7.15 -15.95
CA SER A 24 46.65 -8.34 -15.08
C SER A 24 47.54 -8.27 -13.83
N ALA A 25 48.75 -7.70 -13.91
CA ALA A 25 49.60 -7.46 -12.74
C ALA A 25 49.00 -6.43 -11.78
N LEU A 26 48.39 -5.35 -12.30
CA LEU A 26 47.67 -4.36 -11.49
C LEU A 26 46.43 -4.97 -10.83
N LEU A 27 45.66 -5.77 -11.57
CA LEU A 27 44.49 -6.45 -11.03
C LEU A 27 44.88 -7.49 -9.96
N ALA A 28 45.94 -8.26 -10.21
CA ALA A 28 46.46 -9.25 -9.27
C ALA A 28 46.98 -8.57 -8.00
N ALA A 29 47.79 -7.51 -8.12
CA ALA A 29 48.27 -6.71 -6.98
C ALA A 29 47.11 -6.13 -6.18
N TYR A 30 46.09 -5.60 -6.85
CA TYR A 30 44.89 -5.04 -6.24
C TYR A 30 44.10 -6.11 -5.46
N THR A 31 43.90 -7.29 -6.04
CA THR A 31 43.24 -8.42 -5.34
C THR A 31 44.07 -9.01 -4.20
N SER A 32 45.41 -9.06 -4.33
CA SER A 32 46.30 -9.56 -3.27
C SER A 32 46.42 -8.61 -2.09
N MET A 33 46.17 -7.32 -2.30
CA MET A 33 46.05 -6.32 -1.23
C MET A 33 44.71 -6.42 -0.48
N GLY A 34 43.86 -7.39 -0.84
CA GLY A 34 42.54 -7.59 -0.23
C GLY A 34 41.56 -6.45 -0.54
N LEU A 35 41.89 -5.60 -1.52
CA LEU A 35 41.02 -4.50 -1.91
C LEU A 35 39.81 -5.07 -2.66
N PRO A 36 38.59 -4.61 -2.33
CA PRO A 36 37.39 -5.11 -2.97
C PRO A 36 37.48 -4.82 -4.46
N LEU A 37 37.40 -5.88 -5.28
CA LEU A 37 37.26 -5.75 -6.73
C LEU A 37 36.13 -4.76 -7.00
N PRO A 38 36.35 -3.71 -7.82
CA PRO A 38 35.27 -2.81 -8.19
C PRO A 38 34.17 -3.68 -8.79
N ALA A 39 33.03 -3.74 -8.11
CA ALA A 39 31.90 -4.53 -8.55
C ALA A 39 31.60 -4.11 -9.98
N SER A 40 31.54 -5.09 -10.90
CA SER A 40 31.20 -4.77 -12.28
C SER A 40 29.88 -4.00 -12.28
N GLN A 41 29.76 -2.99 -13.15
CA GLN A 41 28.57 -2.16 -13.22
C GLN A 41 27.29 -3.03 -13.34
N ALA A 42 27.37 -4.14 -14.07
CA ALA A 42 26.31 -5.14 -14.18
C ALA A 42 25.93 -5.83 -12.84
N PHE A 43 26.91 -6.11 -11.96
CA PHE A 43 26.63 -6.66 -10.63
C PHE A 43 25.96 -5.63 -9.72
N VAL A 44 26.40 -4.37 -9.76
CA VAL A 44 25.78 -3.29 -8.99
C VAL A 44 24.36 -3.04 -9.48
N GLU A 45 24.14 -2.89 -10.79
CA GLU A 45 22.81 -2.73 -11.39
C GLU A 45 21.87 -3.89 -11.05
N GLY A 46 22.35 -5.14 -11.10
CA GLY A 46 21.57 -6.30 -10.70
C GLY A 46 21.17 -6.30 -9.22
N LYS A 47 22.07 -5.89 -8.32
CA LYS A 47 21.78 -5.77 -6.89
C LYS A 47 20.83 -4.62 -6.59
N VAL A 48 21.03 -3.46 -7.22
CA VAL A 48 20.13 -2.29 -7.10
C VAL A 48 18.73 -2.66 -7.56
N ARG A 49 18.59 -3.30 -8.73
CA ARG A 49 17.30 -3.77 -9.23
C ARG A 49 16.63 -4.74 -8.27
N THR A 50 17.38 -5.69 -7.70
CA THR A 50 16.86 -6.62 -6.69
C THR A 50 16.37 -5.90 -5.42
N VAL A 51 17.04 -4.81 -5.01
CA VAL A 51 16.60 -4.01 -3.86
C VAL A 51 15.34 -3.22 -4.20
N VAL A 52 15.28 -2.61 -5.37
CA VAL A 52 14.08 -1.89 -5.85
C VAL A 52 12.89 -2.82 -5.92
N ASP A 53 13.02 -4.00 -6.53
CA ASP A 53 11.94 -5.00 -6.61
C ASP A 53 11.46 -5.44 -5.21
N LYS A 54 12.37 -5.52 -4.22
CA LYS A 54 12.02 -5.83 -2.83
C LYS A 54 11.31 -4.68 -2.12
N ILE A 55 11.70 -3.43 -2.41
CA ILE A 55 11.03 -2.24 -1.87
C ILE A 55 9.63 -2.16 -2.45
N ASP A 56 9.47 -2.30 -3.76
CA ASP A 56 8.16 -2.30 -4.43
C ASP A 56 7.24 -3.41 -3.90
N ALA A 57 7.79 -4.62 -3.69
CA ALA A 57 7.05 -5.71 -3.05
C ALA A 57 6.67 -5.40 -1.59
N SER A 58 7.54 -4.73 -0.83
CA SER A 58 7.25 -4.32 0.54
C SER A 58 6.17 -3.24 0.61
N ASP A 59 6.22 -2.27 -0.31
CA ASP A 59 5.29 -1.15 -0.38
C ASP A 59 3.90 -1.63 -0.78
N THR A 60 3.80 -2.55 -1.74
CA THR A 60 2.52 -3.18 -2.12
C THR A 60 1.91 -4.01 -0.98
N VAL A 61 2.72 -4.76 -0.22
CA VAL A 61 2.24 -5.49 0.97
C VAL A 61 1.77 -4.52 2.07
N THR A 62 2.49 -3.42 2.26
CA THR A 62 2.15 -2.40 3.27
C THR A 62 0.87 -1.66 2.89
N ALA A 63 0.71 -1.26 1.63
CA ALA A 63 -0.52 -0.66 1.11
C ALA A 63 -1.74 -1.56 1.37
N ARG A 64 -1.63 -2.87 1.06
CA ARG A 64 -2.70 -3.85 1.35
C ARG A 64 -3.04 -3.95 2.84
N LYS A 65 -2.04 -3.84 3.74
CA LYS A 65 -2.30 -3.82 5.18
C LYS A 65 -3.05 -2.56 5.61
N ILE A 66 -2.70 -1.40 5.04
CA ILE A 66 -3.38 -0.13 5.29
C ILE A 66 -4.83 -0.21 4.82
N ASP A 67 -5.08 -0.74 3.62
CA ASP A 67 -6.43 -0.91 3.07
C ASP A 67 -7.30 -1.83 3.92
N ASN A 68 -6.72 -2.95 4.41
CA ASN A 68 -7.40 -3.87 5.31
C ASN A 68 -7.74 -3.24 6.67
N LEU A 69 -6.83 -2.43 7.24
CA LEU A 69 -7.09 -1.67 8.47
C LEU A 69 -8.21 -0.65 8.26
N ALA A 70 -8.16 0.10 7.16
CA ALA A 70 -9.19 1.06 6.80
C ALA A 70 -10.56 0.38 6.65
N ALA A 71 -10.62 -0.77 5.97
CA ALA A 71 -11.86 -1.55 5.85
C ALA A 71 -12.38 -2.01 7.23
N THR A 72 -11.51 -2.44 8.13
CA THR A 72 -11.88 -2.86 9.49
C THR A 72 -12.45 -1.69 10.30
N THR A 73 -11.86 -0.50 10.20
CA THR A 73 -12.39 0.70 10.86
C THR A 73 -13.78 1.06 10.34
N LEU A 74 -14.01 1.00 9.04
CA LEU A 74 -15.33 1.23 8.45
C LEU A 74 -16.34 0.17 8.92
N GLU A 75 -15.95 -1.09 9.08
CA GLU A 75 -16.82 -2.13 9.65
C GLU A 75 -17.20 -1.86 11.10
N LEU A 76 -16.28 -1.34 11.92
CA LEU A 76 -16.57 -0.93 13.29
C LEU A 76 -17.58 0.23 13.31
N GLN A 77 -17.43 1.22 12.43
CA GLN A 77 -18.40 2.30 12.27
C GLN A 77 -19.79 1.77 11.91
N ARG A 78 -19.87 0.80 10.99
CA ARG A 78 -21.14 0.14 10.64
C ARG A 78 -21.79 -0.57 11.84
N LYS A 79 -21.00 -1.26 12.67
CA LYS A 79 -21.53 -1.89 13.90
C LYS A 79 -22.12 -0.86 14.86
N ALA A 80 -21.50 0.33 14.98
CA ALA A 80 -22.04 1.42 15.79
C ALA A 80 -23.37 1.93 15.22
N ILE A 81 -23.49 2.09 13.91
CA ILE A 81 -24.76 2.45 13.24
C ILE A 81 -25.84 1.41 13.52
N VAL A 82 -25.54 0.12 13.43
CA VAL A 82 -26.51 -0.96 13.73
C VAL A 82 -27.02 -0.86 15.17
N GLN A 83 -26.14 -0.59 16.13
CA GLN A 83 -26.52 -0.40 17.54
C GLN A 83 -27.39 0.85 17.73
N GLN A 84 -27.06 1.95 17.05
CA GLN A 84 -27.85 3.18 17.10
C GLN A 84 -29.24 2.98 16.50
N LYS A 85 -29.35 2.31 15.33
CA LYS A 85 -30.64 1.95 14.72
C LYS A 85 -31.48 1.08 15.67
N ALA A 86 -30.87 0.11 16.35
CA ALA A 86 -31.56 -0.71 17.32
C ALA A 86 -32.11 0.13 18.49
N ARG A 87 -31.29 1.01 19.07
CA ARG A 87 -31.70 1.93 20.14
C ARG A 87 -32.87 2.82 19.71
N LEU A 88 -32.81 3.42 18.53
CA LEU A 88 -33.86 4.29 18.00
C LEU A 88 -35.17 3.55 17.74
N ARG A 89 -35.10 2.30 17.27
CA ARG A 89 -36.29 1.42 17.14
C ARG A 89 -36.92 1.12 18.49
N PHE A 90 -36.12 0.85 19.53
CA PHE A 90 -36.63 0.70 20.89
C PHE A 90 -37.28 1.97 21.41
N GLU A 91 -36.66 3.14 21.18
CA GLU A 91 -37.22 4.44 21.56
C GLU A 91 -38.56 4.70 20.86
N THR A 92 -38.67 4.40 19.57
CA THR A 92 -39.93 4.51 18.80
C THR A 92 -41.02 3.61 19.38
N SER A 93 -40.68 2.36 19.70
CA SER A 93 -41.62 1.43 20.34
C SER A 93 -42.05 1.93 21.72
N ALA A 94 -41.14 2.50 22.50
CA ALA A 94 -41.44 3.07 23.81
C ALA A 94 -42.37 4.29 23.68
N ASN A 95 -42.09 5.20 22.75
CA ASN A 95 -42.94 6.35 22.44
C ASN A 95 -44.35 5.93 22.02
N GLY A 96 -44.47 4.88 21.19
CA GLY A 96 -45.75 4.28 20.81
C GLY A 96 -46.57 3.82 22.02
N SER A 97 -45.92 3.19 23.01
CA SER A 97 -46.59 2.76 24.24
C SER A 97 -47.05 3.93 25.11
N LEU A 98 -46.27 5.02 25.15
CA LEU A 98 -46.57 6.23 25.92
C LEU A 98 -47.68 7.07 25.27
N LEU A 99 -47.74 7.10 23.93
CA LEU A 99 -48.76 7.84 23.17
C LEU A 99 -50.19 7.46 23.56
N THR A 100 -50.44 6.19 23.86
CA THR A 100 -51.76 5.69 24.26
C THR A 100 -52.25 6.23 25.61
N LYS A 101 -51.34 6.71 26.46
CA LYS A 101 -51.61 7.18 27.83
C LYS A 101 -51.36 8.68 28.00
N ALA A 102 -50.90 9.36 26.94
CA ALA A 102 -50.50 10.75 26.98
C ALA A 102 -51.70 11.69 26.80
N ASP A 103 -51.65 12.82 27.51
CA ASP A 103 -52.55 13.97 27.29
C ASP A 103 -52.25 14.64 25.94
N PRO A 104 -53.20 15.41 25.37
CA PRO A 104 -53.07 15.96 24.02
C PRO A 104 -51.79 16.77 23.78
N ALA A 105 -51.32 17.53 24.77
CA ALA A 105 -50.09 18.31 24.65
C ALA A 105 -48.84 17.41 24.54
N ARG A 106 -48.75 16.33 25.34
CA ARG A 106 -47.64 15.38 25.27
C ARG A 106 -47.70 14.49 24.04
N ARG A 107 -48.89 14.21 23.50
CA ARG A 107 -49.05 13.44 22.26
C ARG A 107 -48.36 14.12 21.08
N VAL A 108 -48.56 15.44 20.92
CA VAL A 108 -47.90 16.22 19.86
C VAL A 108 -46.37 16.12 19.97
N THR A 109 -45.82 16.24 21.18
CA THR A 109 -44.37 16.10 21.39
C THR A 109 -43.85 14.70 21.07
N LEU A 110 -44.58 13.65 21.47
CA LEU A 110 -44.20 12.27 21.19
C LEU A 110 -44.31 11.92 19.70
N GLU A 111 -45.33 12.43 19.01
CA GLU A 111 -45.48 12.30 17.55
C GLU A 111 -44.35 12.99 16.81
N ARG A 112 -44.01 14.22 17.19
CA ARG A 112 -42.86 14.94 16.65
C ARG A 112 -41.56 14.16 16.87
N ARG A 113 -41.29 13.67 18.09
CA ARG A 113 -40.08 12.88 18.36
C ARG A 113 -40.06 11.59 17.54
N SER A 114 -41.21 10.97 17.31
CA SER A 114 -41.30 9.75 16.49
C SER A 114 -40.98 10.04 15.02
N ALA A 115 -41.39 11.20 14.49
CA ALA A 115 -41.00 11.65 13.15
C ALA A 115 -39.49 11.95 13.07
N GLU A 116 -38.93 12.67 14.04
CA GLU A 116 -37.48 12.94 14.11
C GLU A 116 -36.66 11.62 14.14
N ILE A 117 -37.11 10.62 14.90
CA ILE A 117 -36.46 9.31 14.92
C ILE A 117 -36.54 8.60 13.56
N GLN A 118 -37.64 8.75 12.82
CA GLN A 118 -37.75 8.17 11.47
C GLN A 118 -36.76 8.81 10.50
N ASP A 119 -36.62 10.14 10.55
CA ASP A 119 -35.62 10.87 9.76
C ASP A 119 -34.20 10.41 10.13
N GLU A 120 -33.87 10.33 11.42
CA GLU A 120 -32.59 9.81 11.91
C GLU A 120 -32.31 8.36 11.44
N LEU A 121 -33.33 7.50 11.42
CA LEU A 121 -33.19 6.12 10.95
C LEU A 121 -32.90 6.05 9.44
N GLN A 122 -33.47 6.96 8.65
CA GLN A 122 -33.25 7.05 7.22
C GLN A 122 -31.83 7.54 6.91
N ASP A 123 -31.35 8.55 7.64
CA ASP A 123 -29.99 9.04 7.49
C ASP A 123 -28.96 7.95 7.85
N LEU A 124 -29.18 7.24 8.96
CA LEU A 124 -28.33 6.10 9.36
C LEU A 124 -28.34 4.95 8.34
N GLU A 125 -29.42 4.79 7.57
CA GLU A 125 -29.48 3.79 6.49
C GLU A 125 -28.64 4.20 5.30
N ARG A 126 -28.73 5.47 4.88
CA ARG A 126 -27.86 6.03 3.84
C ARG A 126 -26.38 5.90 4.24
N ASP A 127 -26.04 6.25 5.48
CA ASP A 127 -24.68 6.15 5.99
C ASP A 127 -24.16 4.69 5.99
N ASP A 128 -24.97 3.71 6.39
CA ASP A 128 -24.57 2.29 6.33
C ASP A 128 -24.31 1.84 4.89
N ASP A 129 -25.14 2.27 3.93
CA ASP A 129 -24.97 1.94 2.52
C ASP A 129 -23.71 2.58 1.92
N GLU A 130 -23.42 3.84 2.24
CA GLU A 130 -22.18 4.51 1.83
C GLU A 130 -20.95 3.79 2.39
N LEU A 131 -20.97 3.39 3.66
CA LEU A 131 -19.89 2.64 4.28
C LEU A 131 -19.72 1.25 3.65
N ARG A 132 -20.82 0.55 3.31
CA ARG A 132 -20.76 -0.73 2.57
C ARG A 132 -20.07 -0.56 1.23
N GLN A 133 -20.41 0.48 0.48
CA GLN A 133 -19.78 0.76 -0.82
C GLN A 133 -18.29 1.09 -0.67
N ARG A 134 -17.90 1.84 0.36
CA ARG A 134 -16.49 2.16 0.65
C ARG A 134 -15.69 0.91 1.03
N ILE A 135 -16.25 0.04 1.87
CA ILE A 135 -15.62 -1.24 2.22
C ILE A 135 -15.48 -2.13 0.98
N GLY A 136 -16.53 -2.19 0.14
CA GLY A 136 -16.50 -2.93 -1.12
C GLY A 136 -15.35 -2.48 -2.02
N ARG A 137 -15.13 -1.17 -2.16
CA ARG A 137 -14.03 -0.58 -2.93
C ARG A 137 -12.65 -0.93 -2.36
N LEU A 138 -12.48 -0.89 -1.04
CA LEU A 138 -11.20 -1.23 -0.39
C LEU A 138 -10.85 -2.72 -0.45
N ARG A 139 -11.82 -3.59 -0.73
CA ARG A 139 -11.63 -5.05 -0.81
C ARG A 139 -11.45 -5.57 -2.24
N GLN A 140 -11.63 -4.72 -3.25
CA GLN A 140 -11.39 -5.12 -4.64
C GLN A 140 -9.86 -5.19 -4.89
N PRO A 141 -9.37 -6.26 -5.55
CA PRO A 141 -7.95 -6.51 -5.76
C PRO A 141 -7.28 -5.53 -6.72
#